data_AF-C1C505-F1
#
_entry.id   AF-C1C505-F1
#
_cell.length_a   1.000
_cell.length_b   1.000
_cell.length_c   1.000
_cell.angle_alpha   90.00
_cell.angle_beta   90.00
_cell.angle_gamma   90.00
#
_symmetry.space_group_name_H-M   'P 1'
#
loop_
_entity.id
_entity.type
_entity.pdbx_description
1 polymer ?
#
loop_
_entity_poly.entity_id
_entity_poly.type
_entity_poly.pdbx_seq_one_letter_code
_entity_poly.pdbx_strand_id
1 'polypeptide(L)'
;MAPAARDFTSRHEPLPSQRPDNTAFTQQRLPAWQPLLSASIILPLFFFVGLSFIGIGIGLYYSSNSITENEYDYTGTSTNDSCYLCATTGSKPCSCSIPFTLKSLFSGPVFMYYELSNYYQNHYRYMISRDDTQLSGYLNNLKNPSNDCFPYRVNSEQMPIAPCGAIANSMFNDSITLHYLNSSGQYEEVPLNGKGIAWWTDYNIKFQNPVDGNLNLFQIFNGDVKKMAKICKYKCMQYTVYSVLEHVRTSFSMQSWVQQGI
;
A
#
# COMPACT_ATOMS: atom_id res chain seq x y z
N MET A 1 41.53 -18.56 -84.54
CA MET A 1 40.18 -19.03 -84.21
C MET A 1 39.80 -18.44 -82.86
N ALA A 2 38.94 -17.43 -82.85
CA ALA A 2 38.50 -16.77 -81.63
C ALA A 2 37.43 -17.63 -80.92
N PRO A 3 37.48 -17.81 -79.59
CA PRO A 3 36.36 -18.42 -78.86
C PRO A 3 35.19 -17.43 -78.80
N ALA A 4 34.00 -17.94 -79.05
CA ALA A 4 32.75 -17.19 -79.12
C ALA A 4 32.47 -16.38 -77.84
N ALA A 5 31.97 -15.15 -78.02
CA ALA A 5 31.46 -14.33 -76.93
C ALA A 5 30.31 -15.06 -76.23
N ARG A 6 30.43 -15.26 -74.91
CA ARG A 6 29.30 -15.73 -74.08
C ARG A 6 28.34 -14.57 -73.92
N ASP A 7 27.17 -14.73 -74.53
CA ASP A 7 26.04 -13.83 -74.38
C ASP A 7 25.54 -13.89 -72.92
N PHE A 8 25.73 -12.81 -72.17
CA PHE A 8 25.33 -12.67 -70.76
C PHE A 8 23.85 -12.25 -70.62
N THR A 9 23.07 -12.25 -71.70
CA THR A 9 21.67 -11.77 -71.67
C THR A 9 20.61 -12.85 -71.50
N SER A 10 20.98 -14.04 -71.01
CA SER A 10 20.02 -15.07 -70.59
C SER A 10 19.92 -15.13 -69.06
N ARG A 11 19.22 -14.16 -68.44
CA ARG A 11 18.70 -14.37 -67.08
C ARG A 11 17.63 -15.47 -67.17
N HIS A 12 17.96 -16.69 -66.75
CA HIS A 12 16.95 -17.72 -66.51
C HIS A 12 15.95 -17.17 -65.47
N GLU A 13 14.71 -16.98 -65.88
CA GLU A 13 13.61 -16.74 -64.95
C GLU A 13 13.57 -17.92 -63.96
N PRO A 14 13.69 -17.67 -62.64
CA PRO A 14 13.65 -18.74 -61.65
C PRO A 14 12.32 -19.48 -61.74
N LEU A 15 12.37 -20.80 -61.57
CA LEU A 15 11.19 -21.66 -61.57
C LEU A 15 10.16 -21.12 -60.56
N PRO A 16 8.84 -21.25 -60.82
CA PRO A 16 7.80 -20.69 -59.94
C PRO A 16 7.93 -21.07 -58.46
N SER A 17 8.52 -22.22 -58.14
CA SER A 17 8.75 -22.71 -56.77
C SER A 17 9.93 -22.07 -56.02
N GLN A 18 10.77 -21.29 -56.71
CA GLN A 18 11.91 -20.57 -56.11
C GLN A 18 11.59 -19.09 -55.85
N ARG A 19 10.35 -18.67 -56.16
CA ARG A 19 9.91 -17.30 -55.91
C ARG A 19 9.49 -17.17 -54.45
N PRO A 20 9.91 -16.10 -53.74
CA PRO A 20 9.46 -15.87 -52.37
C PRO A 20 7.95 -15.68 -52.33
N ASP A 21 7.34 -16.15 -51.24
CA ASP A 21 5.89 -16.11 -51.06
C ASP A 21 5.35 -14.69 -51.20
N ASN A 22 4.35 -14.53 -52.07
CA ASN A 22 3.75 -13.25 -52.39
C ASN A 22 2.59 -12.92 -51.43
N THR A 23 2.87 -12.90 -50.13
CA THR A 23 1.90 -12.50 -49.09
C THR A 23 2.21 -11.10 -48.57
N ALA A 24 1.19 -10.38 -48.10
CA ALA A 24 1.36 -9.03 -47.56
C ALA A 24 2.29 -8.99 -46.34
N PHE A 25 2.37 -10.08 -45.56
CA PHE A 25 3.26 -10.21 -44.41
C PHE A 25 4.72 -10.43 -44.84
N THR A 26 4.98 -11.43 -45.70
CA THR A 26 6.35 -11.76 -46.16
C THR A 26 6.97 -10.65 -47.00
N GLN A 27 6.14 -9.83 -47.66
CA GLN A 27 6.58 -8.66 -48.42
C GLN A 27 6.56 -7.34 -47.62
N GLN A 28 6.19 -7.39 -46.34
CA GLN A 28 6.10 -6.21 -45.45
C GLN A 28 5.20 -5.09 -46.01
N ARG A 29 4.10 -5.48 -46.67
CA ARG A 29 3.07 -4.60 -47.25
C ARG A 29 1.78 -4.62 -46.43
N LEU A 30 1.87 -4.91 -45.13
CA LEU A 30 0.73 -4.80 -44.26
C LEU A 30 0.26 -3.33 -44.21
N PRO A 31 -1.06 -3.08 -44.23
CA PRO A 31 -1.57 -1.73 -44.05
C PRO A 31 -1.16 -1.23 -42.67
N ALA A 32 -0.37 -0.16 -42.66
CA ALA A 32 0.09 0.48 -41.44
C ALA A 32 -0.39 1.92 -41.43
N TRP A 33 -0.85 2.38 -40.26
CA TRP A 33 -1.07 3.81 -40.04
C TRP A 33 0.27 4.45 -39.69
N GLN A 34 0.70 5.42 -40.50
CA GLN A 34 1.97 6.14 -40.32
C GLN A 34 1.68 7.61 -40.03
N PRO A 35 1.32 7.97 -38.80
CA PRO A 35 1.02 9.36 -38.46
C PRO A 35 2.29 10.21 -38.52
N LEU A 36 2.24 11.26 -39.34
CA LEU A 36 3.27 12.31 -39.34
C LEU A 36 2.83 13.42 -38.37
N LEU A 37 3.51 13.53 -37.23
CA LEU A 37 3.22 14.58 -36.24
C LEU A 37 3.73 15.94 -36.73
N SER A 38 2.86 16.65 -37.45
CA SER A 38 3.07 18.05 -37.84
C SER A 38 2.59 19.02 -36.75
N ALA A 39 3.16 20.24 -36.73
CA ALA A 39 2.78 21.33 -35.85
C ALA A 39 1.26 21.60 -35.87
N SER A 40 0.63 21.49 -37.05
CA SER A 40 -0.81 21.73 -37.23
C SER A 40 -1.72 20.73 -36.52
N ILE A 41 -1.22 19.52 -36.21
CA ILE A 41 -1.98 18.47 -35.51
C ILE A 41 -1.72 18.56 -34.01
N ILE A 42 -0.47 18.83 -33.61
CA ILE A 42 -0.07 18.78 -32.21
C ILE A 42 -0.52 20.01 -31.42
N LEU A 43 -0.56 21.19 -32.04
CA LEU A 43 -1.01 22.43 -31.39
C LEU A 43 -2.47 22.35 -30.90
N PRO A 44 -3.47 21.98 -31.73
CA PRO A 44 -4.85 21.85 -31.24
C PRO A 44 -4.99 20.72 -30.21
N LEU A 45 -4.27 19.60 -30.39
CA LEU A 45 -4.28 18.51 -29.43
C LEU A 45 -3.86 18.98 -28.03
N PHE A 46 -2.71 19.67 -27.93
CA PHE A 46 -2.24 20.20 -26.65
C PHE A 46 -3.18 21.25 -26.07
N PHE A 47 -3.82 22.06 -26.90
CA PHE A 47 -4.81 23.04 -26.44
C PHE A 47 -5.99 22.36 -25.74
N PHE A 48 -6.57 21.31 -26.34
CA PHE A 48 -7.70 20.60 -25.75
C PHE A 48 -7.32 19.80 -24.50
N VAL A 49 -6.16 19.15 -24.51
CA VAL A 49 -5.63 18.44 -23.32
C VAL A 49 -5.38 19.45 -22.19
N GLY A 50 -4.80 20.61 -22.50
CA GLY A 50 -4.56 21.69 -21.54
C GLY A 50 -5.86 22.18 -20.90
N LEU A 51 -6.88 22.50 -21.69
CA LEU A 51 -8.20 22.91 -21.17
C LEU A 51 -8.84 21.83 -20.29
N SER A 52 -8.70 20.56 -20.66
CA SER A 52 -9.21 19.44 -19.88
C SER A 52 -8.50 19.35 -18.52
N PHE A 53 -7.18 19.49 -18.50
CA PHE A 53 -6.40 19.49 -17.26
C PHE A 53 -6.68 20.69 -16.37
N ILE A 54 -6.97 21.87 -16.94
CA ILE A 54 -7.41 23.04 -16.16
C ILE A 54 -8.74 22.74 -15.47
N GLY A 55 -9.72 22.19 -16.19
CA GLY A 55 -11.01 21.83 -15.62
C GLY A 55 -10.90 20.79 -14.50
N ILE A 56 -10.15 19.71 -14.75
CA ILE A 56 -9.89 18.65 -13.75
C ILE A 56 -9.14 19.24 -12.55
N GLY A 57 -8.12 20.06 -12.79
CA GLY A 57 -7.32 20.70 -11.75
C GLY A 57 -8.14 21.59 -10.82
N ILE A 58 -9.05 22.41 -11.36
CA ILE A 58 -9.97 23.23 -10.56
C ILE A 58 -10.88 22.34 -9.70
N GLY A 59 -11.43 21.27 -10.27
CA GLY A 59 -12.29 20.33 -9.54
C GLY A 59 -11.56 19.65 -8.38
N LEU A 60 -10.34 19.15 -8.62
CA LEU A 60 -9.50 18.54 -7.60
C LEU A 60 -9.09 19.55 -6.52
N TYR A 61 -8.72 20.77 -6.90
CA TYR A 61 -8.34 21.83 -5.96
C TYR A 61 -9.49 22.18 -5.01
N TYR A 62 -10.70 22.38 -5.55
CA TYR A 62 -11.87 22.67 -4.72
C TYR A 62 -12.23 21.51 -3.79
N SER A 63 -12.20 20.27 -4.32
CA SER A 63 -12.45 19.08 -3.51
C SER A 63 -11.42 18.94 -2.38
N SER A 64 -10.14 19.21 -2.65
CA SER A 64 -9.07 19.14 -1.66
C SER A 64 -9.23 20.15 -0.53
N ASN A 65 -9.53 21.41 -0.86
CA ASN A 65 -9.69 22.47 0.14
C ASN A 65 -10.97 22.34 0.97
N SER A 66 -11.93 21.52 0.53
CA SER A 66 -13.16 21.26 1.29
C SER A 66 -12.93 20.34 2.50
N ILE A 67 -11.82 19.61 2.52
CA ILE A 67 -11.47 18.69 3.61
C ILE A 67 -10.92 19.52 4.77
N THR A 68 -11.52 19.35 5.95
CA THR A 68 -11.01 19.93 7.20
C THR A 68 -10.11 18.92 7.88
N GLU A 69 -8.93 19.36 8.30
CA GLU A 69 -7.93 18.56 9.01
C GLU A 69 -7.44 19.33 10.25
N ASN A 70 -7.21 18.60 11.35
CA ASN A 70 -6.58 19.13 12.55
C ASN A 70 -5.53 18.13 13.03
N GLU A 71 -4.32 18.62 13.28
CA GLU A 71 -3.17 17.83 13.73
C GLU A 71 -2.73 18.29 15.12
N TYR A 72 -2.39 17.34 16.00
CA TYR A 72 -1.94 17.61 17.36
C TYR A 72 -0.76 16.71 17.72
N ASP A 73 0.40 17.33 17.99
CA ASP A 73 1.59 16.61 18.47
C ASP A 73 1.49 16.31 19.97
N TYR A 74 1.69 15.03 20.32
CA TYR A 74 1.65 14.53 21.69
C TYR A 74 2.99 13.98 22.20
N THR A 75 4.09 14.23 21.49
CA THR A 75 5.43 13.71 21.81
C THR A 75 5.95 14.19 23.17
N GLY A 76 5.61 15.43 23.58
CA GLY A 76 6.04 16.00 24.86
C GLY A 76 7.52 16.41 24.86
N THR A 77 7.93 17.21 23.87
CA THR A 77 9.34 17.64 23.72
C THR A 77 9.69 18.81 24.64
N SER A 78 8.71 19.64 24.97
CA SER A 78 8.89 20.83 25.81
C SER A 78 8.43 20.57 27.24
N THR A 79 9.07 21.23 28.23
CA THR A 79 8.69 21.09 29.64
C THR A 79 7.27 21.55 29.96
N ASN A 80 6.66 22.35 29.06
CA ASN A 80 5.31 22.86 29.21
C ASN A 80 4.25 21.94 28.59
N ASP A 81 4.67 20.90 27.86
CA ASP A 81 3.75 19.98 27.21
C ASP A 81 3.13 19.04 28.24
N SER A 82 1.82 18.78 28.11
CA SER A 82 1.08 17.89 29.00
C SER A 82 1.63 16.45 29.00
N CYS A 83 2.32 16.03 27.93
CA CYS A 83 2.89 14.69 27.78
C CYS A 83 4.41 14.60 28.11
N TYR A 84 5.06 15.69 28.53
CA TYR A 84 6.51 15.73 28.80
C TYR A 84 6.97 14.71 29.87
N LEU A 85 6.15 14.50 30.90
CA LEU A 85 6.43 13.54 31.96
C LEU A 85 6.47 12.10 31.42
N CYS A 86 5.66 11.78 30.40
CA CYS A 86 5.67 10.47 29.75
C CYS A 86 6.93 10.25 28.92
N ALA A 87 7.43 11.30 28.25
CA ALA A 87 8.65 11.24 27.46
C ALA A 87 9.90 11.04 28.33
N THR A 88 9.96 11.69 29.49
CA THR A 88 11.17 11.72 30.34
C THR A 88 11.25 10.59 31.36
N THR A 89 10.14 10.22 32.00
CA THR A 89 10.17 9.25 33.11
C THR A 89 10.18 7.81 32.63
N GLY A 90 9.73 7.54 31.40
CA GLY A 90 9.64 6.19 30.82
C GLY A 90 8.73 5.23 31.60
N SER A 91 7.99 5.72 32.60
CA SER A 91 7.10 4.91 33.42
C SER A 91 5.93 4.40 32.57
N LYS A 92 5.67 3.10 32.60
CA LYS A 92 4.56 2.47 31.85
C LYS A 92 3.64 1.76 32.85
N PRO A 93 2.32 2.04 32.86
CA PRO A 93 1.59 2.92 31.93
C PRO A 93 1.73 4.42 32.25
N CYS A 94 1.94 5.25 31.23
CA CYS A 94 1.83 6.71 31.33
C CYS A 94 0.59 7.18 30.57
N SER A 95 -0.14 8.13 31.15
CA SER A 95 -1.31 8.74 30.54
C SER A 95 -1.11 10.25 30.53
N CYS A 96 -1.39 10.88 29.40
CA CYS A 96 -1.39 12.33 29.25
C CYS A 96 -2.64 12.76 28.47
N SER A 97 -3.00 14.04 28.56
CA SER A 97 -4.19 14.59 27.93
C SER A 97 -3.86 15.93 27.29
N ILE A 98 -4.31 16.13 26.05
CA ILE A 98 -4.06 17.35 25.28
C ILE A 98 -5.40 18.02 25.03
N PRO A 99 -5.67 19.18 25.66
CA PRO A 99 -6.88 19.93 25.40
C PRO A 99 -6.77 20.63 24.03
N PHE A 100 -7.78 20.47 23.20
CA PHE A 100 -7.87 21.18 21.92
C PHE A 100 -9.29 21.69 21.66
N THR A 101 -9.40 22.66 20.76
CA THR A 101 -10.67 23.25 20.34
C THR A 101 -10.83 23.13 18.83
N LEU A 102 -12.05 22.77 18.40
CA LEU A 102 -12.41 22.67 17.00
C LEU A 102 -12.95 24.01 16.51
N LYS A 103 -12.30 24.62 15.51
CA LYS A 103 -12.71 25.92 14.95
C LYS A 103 -13.94 25.81 14.05
N SER A 104 -14.10 24.68 13.38
CA SER A 104 -15.20 24.38 12.46
C SER A 104 -15.80 23.02 12.77
N LEU A 105 -17.06 22.85 12.40
CA LEU A 105 -17.75 21.56 12.48
C LEU A 105 -17.29 20.68 11.31
N PHE A 106 -16.90 19.44 11.61
CA PHE A 106 -16.62 18.45 10.58
C PHE A 106 -17.92 17.98 9.93
N SER A 107 -18.01 18.12 8.62
CA SER A 107 -19.14 17.61 7.83
C SER A 107 -18.77 16.25 7.24
N GLY A 108 -19.55 15.21 7.56
CA GLY A 108 -19.35 13.86 7.03
C GLY A 108 -18.59 12.91 7.98
N PRO A 109 -18.08 11.77 7.45
CA PRO A 109 -17.35 10.78 8.25
C PRO A 109 -15.99 11.31 8.66
N VAL A 110 -15.67 11.19 9.95
CA VAL A 110 -14.40 11.60 10.53
C VAL A 110 -13.50 10.39 10.69
N PHE A 111 -12.24 10.53 10.28
CA PHE A 111 -11.21 9.52 10.45
C PHE A 111 -10.13 10.06 11.38
N MET A 112 -9.64 9.18 12.26
CA MET A 112 -8.55 9.49 13.18
C MET A 112 -7.29 8.75 12.72
N TYR A 113 -6.22 9.49 12.49
CA TYR A 113 -4.92 8.96 12.13
C TYR A 113 -3.92 9.23 13.24
N TYR A 114 -2.93 8.35 13.36
CA TYR A 114 -1.74 8.60 14.16
C TYR A 114 -0.58 8.77 13.19
N GLU A 115 0.25 9.77 13.45
CA GLU A 115 1.42 10.06 12.64
C GLU A 115 2.69 9.72 13.43
N LEU A 116 3.67 9.12 12.74
CA LEU A 116 5.00 8.86 13.27
C LEU A 116 6.01 9.55 12.37
N SER A 117 6.69 10.57 12.91
CA SER A 117 7.81 11.22 12.23
C SER A 117 9.13 10.52 12.57
N ASN A 118 10.11 10.63 11.67
CA ASN A 118 11.43 10.00 11.80
C ASN A 118 11.40 8.46 12.01
N TYR A 119 10.37 7.79 11.49
CA TYR A 119 10.20 6.34 11.56
C TYR A 119 10.31 5.69 10.17
N TYR A 120 11.50 5.18 9.83
CA TYR A 120 11.83 4.72 8.46
C TYR A 120 11.36 3.29 8.14
N GLN A 121 10.07 3.14 7.83
CA GLN A 121 9.48 1.83 7.49
C GLN A 121 9.86 1.33 6.09
N ASN A 122 10.32 2.22 5.21
CA ASN A 122 10.76 1.88 3.85
C ASN A 122 12.16 1.26 3.80
N HIS A 123 12.87 1.13 4.93
CA HIS A 123 14.17 0.48 4.97
C HIS A 123 14.05 -0.99 4.54
N TYR A 124 14.84 -1.43 3.56
CA TYR A 124 14.72 -2.76 2.94
C TYR A 124 14.65 -3.90 3.97
N ARG A 125 15.58 -3.94 4.94
CA ARG A 125 15.59 -4.97 5.99
C ARG A 125 14.37 -4.92 6.90
N TYR A 126 13.78 -3.75 7.10
CA TYR A 126 12.57 -3.61 7.90
C TYR A 126 11.36 -4.14 7.12
N MET A 127 11.23 -3.73 5.85
CA MET A 127 10.13 -4.11 4.96
C MET A 127 10.05 -5.63 4.72
N ILE A 128 11.20 -6.31 4.55
CA ILE A 128 11.22 -7.76 4.32
C ILE A 128 11.07 -8.57 5.62
N SER A 129 11.24 -7.96 6.80
CA SER A 129 11.26 -8.69 8.06
C SER A 129 9.85 -9.02 8.54
N ARG A 130 9.25 -10.01 7.86
CA ARG A 130 7.94 -10.61 8.14
C ARG A 130 7.86 -11.97 7.45
N ASP A 131 6.94 -12.83 7.90
CA ASP A 131 6.61 -14.08 7.22
C ASP A 131 5.15 -14.05 6.76
N ASP A 132 4.95 -13.79 5.47
CA ASP A 132 3.61 -13.68 4.88
C ASP A 132 2.81 -15.00 5.01
N THR A 133 3.48 -16.16 4.99
CA THR A 133 2.80 -17.46 5.17
C THR A 133 2.42 -17.71 6.63
N GLN A 134 3.22 -17.26 7.59
CA GLN A 134 2.82 -17.26 9.01
C GLN A 134 1.59 -16.36 9.23
N LEU A 135 1.57 -15.19 8.58
CA LEU A 135 0.49 -14.20 8.68
C LEU A 135 -0.81 -14.66 7.98
N SER A 136 -0.71 -15.53 6.99
CA SER A 136 -1.85 -16.22 6.37
C SER A 136 -2.32 -17.45 7.15
N GLY A 137 -1.72 -17.77 8.31
CA GLY A 137 -2.21 -18.83 9.21
C GLY A 137 -1.72 -20.25 8.88
N TYR A 138 -0.65 -20.41 8.10
CA TYR A 138 -0.08 -21.74 7.84
C TYR A 138 0.64 -22.30 9.09
N LEU A 139 0.22 -23.49 9.53
CA LEU A 139 0.73 -24.12 10.76
C LEU A 139 2.24 -24.45 10.71
N ASN A 140 2.77 -24.77 9.52
CA ASN A 140 4.20 -25.07 9.37
C ASN A 140 5.08 -23.86 9.72
N ASN A 141 4.69 -22.68 9.26
CA ASN A 141 5.39 -21.41 9.47
C ASN A 141 5.15 -20.81 10.86
N LEU A 142 4.14 -21.32 11.57
CA LEU A 142 3.95 -20.98 12.98
C LEU A 142 5.10 -21.55 13.84
N LYS A 143 5.53 -22.78 13.53
CA LYS A 143 6.64 -23.48 14.22
C LYS A 143 8.01 -23.11 13.64
N ASN A 144 8.09 -22.97 12.32
CA ASN A 144 9.33 -22.68 11.59
C ASN A 144 9.16 -21.44 10.70
N PRO A 145 9.18 -20.22 11.28
CA PRO A 145 9.06 -18.98 10.51
C PRO A 145 10.26 -18.76 9.57
N SER A 146 10.03 -17.98 8.50
CA SER A 146 11.04 -17.59 7.51
C SER A 146 12.30 -16.98 8.14
N ASN A 147 13.44 -17.15 7.45
CA ASN A 147 14.70 -16.50 7.82
C ASN A 147 14.66 -14.97 7.63
N ASP A 148 13.74 -14.44 6.82
CA ASP A 148 13.58 -13.00 6.62
C ASP A 148 13.20 -12.28 7.92
N CYS A 149 12.55 -12.98 8.85
CA CYS A 149 12.21 -12.47 10.18
C CYS A 149 13.41 -12.25 11.10
N PHE A 150 14.65 -12.57 10.72
CA PHE A 150 15.83 -12.35 11.56
C PHE A 150 16.04 -10.86 11.88
N PRO A 151 16.32 -10.48 13.15
CA PRO A 151 16.55 -11.33 14.33
C PRO A 151 15.27 -11.71 15.12
N TYR A 152 14.12 -11.11 14.81
CA TYR A 152 12.83 -11.29 15.51
C TYR A 152 12.08 -12.58 15.13
N ARG A 153 12.83 -13.64 14.85
CA ARG A 153 12.30 -14.94 14.44
C ARG A 153 12.01 -15.84 15.63
N VAL A 154 12.92 -15.82 16.61
CA VAL A 154 12.87 -16.64 17.82
C VAL A 154 13.16 -15.76 19.05
N ASN A 155 12.64 -16.17 20.20
CA ASN A 155 12.95 -15.53 21.48
C ASN A 155 14.25 -16.10 22.09
N SER A 156 14.66 -15.60 23.25
CA SER A 156 15.86 -16.05 23.97
C SER A 156 15.90 -17.55 24.31
N GLU A 157 14.74 -18.19 24.38
CA GLU A 157 14.56 -19.63 24.69
C GLU A 157 14.42 -20.50 23.41
N GLN A 158 14.84 -19.98 22.25
CA GLN A 158 14.72 -20.62 20.92
C GLN A 158 13.27 -20.93 20.47
N MET A 159 12.26 -20.43 21.19
CA MET A 159 10.85 -20.53 20.80
C MET A 159 10.54 -19.56 19.64
N PRO A 160 9.83 -19.98 18.58
CA PRO A 160 9.42 -19.08 17.50
C PRO A 160 8.48 -17.98 18.01
N ILE A 161 8.48 -16.84 17.33
CA ILE A 161 7.63 -15.68 17.64
C ILE A 161 6.50 -15.63 16.61
N ALA A 162 5.27 -15.37 17.07
CA ALA A 162 4.14 -15.12 16.19
C ALA A 162 3.39 -13.85 16.64
N PRO A 163 3.23 -12.86 15.75
CA PRO A 163 3.88 -12.75 14.43
C PRO A 163 5.39 -12.44 14.53
N CYS A 164 6.21 -13.03 13.66
CA CYS A 164 7.65 -12.76 13.60
C CYS A 164 7.98 -11.51 12.79
N GLY A 165 9.18 -10.98 13.03
CA GLY A 165 9.76 -9.91 12.21
C GLY A 165 9.72 -8.51 12.83
N ALA A 166 10.49 -7.60 12.24
CA ALA A 166 10.67 -6.24 12.77
C ALA A 166 9.37 -5.44 12.77
N ILE A 167 8.55 -5.58 11.72
CA ILE A 167 7.28 -4.85 11.55
C ILE A 167 6.31 -5.14 12.70
N ALA A 168 6.19 -6.42 13.06
CA ALA A 168 5.36 -6.86 14.16
C ALA A 168 5.91 -6.40 15.52
N ASN A 169 7.24 -6.48 15.69
CA ASN A 169 7.90 -6.15 16.94
C ASN A 169 7.77 -4.66 17.32
N SER A 170 7.75 -3.77 16.34
CA SER A 170 7.60 -2.32 16.54
C SER A 170 6.18 -1.83 16.24
N MET A 171 5.18 -2.67 16.47
CA MET A 171 3.77 -2.29 16.34
C MET A 171 3.44 -1.13 17.30
N PHE A 172 2.79 -0.10 16.76
CA PHE A 172 2.28 1.03 17.53
C PHE A 172 1.34 0.54 18.64
N ASN A 173 1.60 1.00 19.88
CA ASN A 173 0.94 0.44 21.06
C ASN A 173 0.25 1.46 21.97
N ASP A 174 0.21 2.74 21.61
CA ASP A 174 -0.55 3.73 22.38
C ASP A 174 -2.06 3.49 22.24
N SER A 175 -2.80 3.94 23.24
CA SER A 175 -4.26 3.94 23.26
C SER A 175 -4.76 5.37 23.35
N ILE A 176 -5.52 5.81 22.36
CA ILE A 176 -6.02 7.19 22.30
C ILE A 176 -7.53 7.17 22.51
N THR A 177 -8.00 7.97 23.46
CA THR A 177 -9.42 8.19 23.74
C THR A 177 -9.76 9.66 23.55
N LEU A 178 -10.93 9.93 22.96
CA LEU A 178 -11.41 11.29 22.74
C LEU A 178 -12.56 11.58 23.68
N HIS A 179 -12.53 12.76 24.29
CA HIS A 179 -13.60 13.24 25.14
C HIS A 179 -14.02 14.63 24.69
N TYR A 180 -15.32 14.90 24.70
CA TYR A 180 -15.87 16.23 24.43
C TYR A 180 -16.48 16.80 25.72
N LEU A 181 -16.40 18.12 25.87
CA LEU A 181 -16.97 18.83 27.00
C LEU A 181 -18.44 19.14 26.71
N ASN A 182 -19.35 18.58 27.48
CA ASN A 182 -20.79 18.83 27.35
C ASN A 182 -21.16 20.19 27.97
N SER A 183 -22.33 20.74 27.66
CA SER A 183 -22.81 22.04 28.18
C SER A 183 -22.90 22.10 29.71
N SER A 184 -22.97 20.94 30.37
CA SER A 184 -22.95 20.80 31.84
C SER A 184 -21.54 20.78 32.44
N GLY A 185 -20.48 20.93 31.64
CA GLY A 185 -19.08 20.94 32.07
C GLY A 185 -18.51 19.54 32.38
N GLN A 186 -19.19 18.47 31.97
CA GLN A 186 -18.69 17.10 32.12
C GLN A 186 -18.07 16.60 30.82
N TYR A 187 -16.99 15.82 30.94
CA TYR A 187 -16.34 15.14 29.82
C TYR A 187 -17.10 13.86 29.49
N GLU A 188 -17.53 13.74 28.23
CA GLU A 188 -18.17 12.55 27.70
C GLU A 188 -17.30 11.94 26.58
N GLU A 189 -17.23 10.62 26.52
CA GLU A 189 -16.39 9.91 25.55
C GLU A 189 -17.01 9.94 24.15
N VAL A 190 -16.18 10.27 23.16
CA VAL A 190 -16.55 10.15 21.75
C VAL A 190 -16.29 8.71 21.31
N PRO A 191 -17.32 7.94 20.92
CA PRO A 191 -17.15 6.53 20.56
C PRO A 191 -16.33 6.38 19.28
N LEU A 192 -15.19 5.71 19.37
CA LEU A 192 -14.34 5.38 18.22
C LEU A 192 -14.64 3.96 17.73
N ASN A 193 -14.91 3.82 16.43
CA ASN A 193 -15.13 2.51 15.81
C ASN A 193 -13.82 1.93 15.25
N GLY A 194 -13.33 0.83 15.85
CA GLY A 194 -12.16 0.10 15.37
C GLY A 194 -12.43 -0.88 14.22
N LYS A 195 -13.65 -0.97 13.71
CA LYS A 195 -14.02 -1.86 12.59
C LYS A 195 -14.04 -1.08 11.27
N GLY A 196 -13.70 -1.74 10.17
CA GLY A 196 -13.75 -1.13 8.83
C GLY A 196 -12.56 -0.23 8.50
N ILE A 197 -11.53 -0.22 9.35
CA ILE A 197 -10.27 0.53 9.11
C ILE A 197 -9.30 -0.21 8.18
N ALA A 198 -9.64 -1.45 7.80
CA ALA A 198 -8.82 -2.28 6.95
C ALA A 198 -9.47 -2.56 5.59
N TRP A 199 -8.66 -2.58 4.53
CA TRP A 199 -9.01 -3.07 3.21
C TRP A 199 -9.63 -4.45 3.29
N TRP A 200 -10.64 -4.66 2.45
CA TRP A 200 -11.40 -5.90 2.41
C TRP A 200 -10.50 -7.11 2.09
N THR A 201 -9.52 -6.95 1.20
CA THR A 201 -8.56 -8.00 0.84
C THR A 201 -7.65 -8.40 2.00
N ASP A 202 -7.15 -7.41 2.75
CA ASP A 202 -6.32 -7.66 3.93
C ASP A 202 -7.13 -8.40 5.00
N TYR A 203 -8.35 -7.93 5.23
CA TYR A 203 -9.22 -8.48 6.28
C TYR A 203 -9.74 -9.89 5.97
N ASN A 204 -10.03 -10.22 4.71
CA ASN A 204 -10.70 -11.47 4.36
C ASN A 204 -9.82 -12.51 3.67
N ILE A 205 -8.72 -12.10 3.04
CA ILE A 205 -7.90 -12.99 2.21
C ILE A 205 -6.49 -13.12 2.77
N LYS A 206 -5.78 -11.99 2.88
CA LYS A 206 -4.33 -11.99 3.14
C LYS A 206 -3.97 -12.50 4.52
N PHE A 207 -4.72 -12.05 5.53
CA PHE A 207 -4.44 -12.33 6.92
C PHE A 207 -5.48 -13.24 7.53
N GLN A 208 -5.04 -14.38 8.05
CA GLN A 208 -5.94 -15.40 8.58
C GLN A 208 -5.39 -16.00 9.87
N ASN A 209 -6.31 -16.37 10.77
CA ASN A 209 -5.96 -17.16 11.92
C ASN A 209 -5.64 -18.60 11.47
N PRO A 210 -4.65 -19.26 12.07
CA PRO A 210 -4.42 -20.68 11.82
C PRO A 210 -5.63 -21.51 12.25
N VAL A 211 -5.91 -22.56 11.46
CA VAL A 211 -6.99 -23.51 11.73
C VAL A 211 -6.39 -24.90 11.82
N ASP A 212 -6.60 -25.57 12.96
CA ASP A 212 -6.17 -26.94 13.19
C ASP A 212 -7.33 -27.74 13.79
N GLY A 213 -8.11 -28.39 12.93
CA GLY A 213 -9.31 -29.14 13.32
C GLY A 213 -10.29 -28.29 14.15
N ASN A 214 -10.66 -28.81 15.34
CA ASN A 214 -11.60 -28.18 16.26
C ASN A 214 -10.90 -27.44 17.42
N LEU A 215 -9.59 -27.17 17.32
CA LEU A 215 -8.86 -26.51 18.40
C LEU A 215 -9.19 -25.02 18.47
N ASN A 216 -9.29 -24.51 19.70
CA ASN A 216 -9.43 -23.08 19.92
C ASN A 216 -8.12 -22.36 19.60
N LEU A 217 -8.20 -21.10 19.16
CA LEU A 217 -7.01 -20.29 18.83
C LEU A 217 -6.00 -20.25 19.99
N PHE A 218 -6.48 -20.16 21.23
CA PHE A 218 -5.61 -20.18 22.40
C PHE A 218 -4.75 -21.45 22.47
N GLN A 219 -5.33 -22.62 22.14
CA GLN A 219 -4.67 -23.92 22.15
C GLN A 219 -3.68 -24.06 20.99
N ILE A 220 -4.03 -23.57 19.80
CA ILE A 220 -3.16 -23.60 18.62
C ILE A 220 -1.84 -22.85 18.87
N PHE A 221 -1.88 -21.78 19.66
CA PHE A 221 -0.69 -21.03 20.05
C PHE A 221 -0.13 -21.39 21.44
N ASN A 222 -0.67 -22.40 22.13
CA ASN A 222 -0.22 -22.73 23.48
C ASN A 222 1.03 -23.61 23.40
N GLY A 223 2.10 -23.22 24.10
CA GLY A 223 3.34 -24.00 24.18
C GLY A 223 4.30 -23.90 23.00
N ASP A 224 3.84 -23.50 21.81
CA ASP A 224 4.67 -23.50 20.60
C ASP A 224 5.27 -22.13 20.26
N VAL A 225 4.75 -21.02 20.79
CA VAL A 225 5.12 -19.66 20.34
C VAL A 225 4.99 -18.60 21.45
N LYS A 226 5.97 -17.70 21.58
CA LYS A 226 5.80 -16.46 22.34
C LYS A 226 4.90 -15.50 21.57
N LYS A 227 3.76 -15.16 22.18
CA LYS A 227 2.82 -14.16 21.67
C LYS A 227 3.38 -12.77 21.96
N MET A 228 3.52 -11.92 20.94
CA MET A 228 3.60 -10.48 21.21
C MET A 228 2.22 -10.00 21.66
N ALA A 229 2.17 -9.26 22.76
CA ALA A 229 0.97 -8.99 23.58
C ALA A 229 -0.18 -8.24 22.87
N LYS A 230 -0.07 -7.98 21.58
CA LYS A 230 -1.17 -7.60 20.70
C LYS A 230 -1.12 -8.51 19.47
N ILE A 231 -1.54 -9.77 19.63
CA ILE A 231 -2.04 -10.54 18.48
C ILE A 231 -3.30 -9.81 18.05
N CYS A 232 -3.13 -8.77 17.24
CA CYS A 232 -4.21 -7.92 16.76
C CYS A 232 -4.97 -8.71 15.71
N LYS A 233 -5.69 -9.77 16.11
CA LYS A 233 -6.54 -10.61 15.25
C LYS A 233 -6.02 -10.75 13.82
N TYR A 234 -4.72 -10.95 13.61
CA TYR A 234 -4.06 -10.91 12.29
C TYR A 234 -4.37 -9.71 11.36
N LYS A 235 -5.19 -8.73 11.75
CA LYS A 235 -5.92 -7.85 10.82
C LYS A 235 -5.50 -6.38 10.87
N CYS A 236 -4.51 -6.04 11.70
CA CYS A 236 -4.06 -4.66 11.91
C CYS A 236 -2.67 -4.36 11.35
N MET A 237 -1.99 -5.33 10.72
CA MET A 237 -0.54 -5.23 10.49
C MET A 237 -0.12 -4.42 9.25
N GLN A 238 -1.01 -3.60 8.68
CA GLN A 238 -0.68 -2.86 7.46
C GLN A 238 -1.08 -1.38 7.39
N TYR A 239 -1.65 -0.78 8.45
CA TYR A 239 -2.16 0.60 8.36
C TYR A 239 -1.20 1.67 8.84
N THR A 240 0.11 1.39 8.91
CA THR A 240 1.08 2.42 9.28
C THR A 240 1.78 3.06 8.07
N VAL A 241 1.63 2.57 6.82
CA VAL A 241 2.52 3.02 5.72
C VAL A 241 1.92 3.06 4.31
N TYR A 242 0.64 3.39 4.16
CA TYR A 242 0.14 3.82 2.85
C TYR A 242 -0.47 5.23 2.88
N SER A 243 -0.32 5.97 3.99
CA SER A 243 -0.95 7.28 4.19
C SER A 243 -0.11 8.49 3.73
N VAL A 244 1.15 8.31 3.33
CA VAL A 244 2.03 9.48 3.04
C VAL A 244 2.13 9.80 1.54
N LEU A 245 1.42 9.10 0.65
CA LEU A 245 1.46 9.38 -0.80
C LEU A 245 0.15 9.07 -1.56
N GLU A 246 -1.00 9.25 -0.92
CA GLU A 246 -2.32 9.23 -1.60
C GLU A 246 -3.13 10.52 -1.35
N HIS A 247 -2.52 11.70 -1.48
CA HIS A 247 -3.28 12.98 -1.50
C HIS A 247 -4.06 13.22 -2.80
N VAL A 248 -4.00 12.31 -3.78
CA VAL A 248 -4.86 12.32 -4.97
C VAL A 248 -5.20 10.87 -5.33
N ARG A 249 -6.07 10.21 -4.56
CA ARG A 249 -6.85 9.10 -5.12
C ARG A 249 -8.32 9.49 -5.15
N THR A 250 -8.59 10.17 -6.27
CA THR A 250 -9.88 10.34 -6.91
C THR A 250 -10.86 9.21 -6.59
N SER A 251 -12.04 9.65 -6.17
CA SER A 251 -13.31 8.99 -6.39
C SER A 251 -13.48 8.73 -7.90
N PHE A 252 -12.86 7.65 -8.39
CA PHE A 252 -13.20 7.00 -9.65
C PHE A 252 -13.18 5.51 -9.39
N SER A 253 -14.30 5.02 -8.87
CA SER A 253 -14.69 3.62 -8.94
C SER A 253 -14.78 3.23 -10.42
N MET A 254 -13.68 2.75 -10.99
CA MET A 254 -13.71 2.00 -12.24
C MET A 254 -13.47 0.53 -11.90
N GLN A 255 -14.58 -0.18 -11.66
CA GLN A 255 -14.62 -1.63 -11.71
C GLN A 255 -14.12 -2.10 -13.09
N SER A 256 -13.42 -3.24 -13.08
CA SER A 256 -13.03 -4.02 -14.25
C SER A 256 -11.90 -3.43 -15.10
N TRP A 257 -10.69 -3.98 -14.95
CA TRP A 257 -9.93 -4.58 -16.06
C TRP A 257 -8.98 -5.62 -15.47
N VAL A 258 -9.45 -6.87 -15.48
CA VAL A 258 -8.60 -8.06 -15.46
C VAL A 258 -7.85 -8.09 -16.80
N GLN A 259 -6.56 -7.82 -16.81
CA GLN A 259 -5.63 -8.35 -17.83
C GLN A 259 -5.02 -9.59 -17.18
N GLN A 260 -5.23 -10.85 -17.59
CA GLN A 260 -5.19 -11.47 -18.91
C GLN A 260 -3.96 -11.09 -19.75
N GLY A 261 -2.92 -11.94 -19.60
CA GLY A 261 -1.96 -12.35 -20.63
C GLY A 261 -0.75 -11.43 -20.84
N ILE A 262 0.45 -11.90 -20.49
CA ILE A 262 1.31 -12.83 -21.26
C ILE A 262 2.13 -13.65 -20.26
#